data_AF-A0A016U2E9-F1
#
_entry.id   AF-A0A016U2E9-F1
#
_cell.length_a   1.000
_cell.length_b   1.000
_cell.length_c   1.000
_cell.angle_alpha   90.00
_cell.angle_beta   90.00
_cell.angle_gamma   90.00
#
_symmetry.space_group_name_H-M   'P 1'
#
loop_
_entity.id
_entity.type
_entity.pdbx_description
1 polymer ?
#
loop_
_entity_poly.entity_id
_entity_poly.type
_entity_poly.pdbx_seq_one_letter_code
_entity_poly.pdbx_strand_id
1 'polypeptide(L)'
;MIHPYSQPFEALRSSKSLGRRWAWCPRRNKSSAVRLRLPSKPFPACARSPFTLPRDSVALLFECDCFQSGKMTATRNPLNDRAAFEMPPFSHVFHSSFFVPFLAYFAFFRLAGLFVKNFMWQSYTGFKKYRLQNLSVCLLHSLISGLWSTIFFLTHVREMFENVIHWYEPWAAHLPILSIAYFLHDALDMLNHEWSRWTLELLIHHIATCFALLSGLLPQKFLLCNYWALLMEGNSIFLHTRTIMQISGLALQQPDAFKRIVQCNVISFVICRFVSQALFVKWAIAHIHKMHPFYVGIALGGPAVFLVINAMLFFRILVSDGFLDQRWKSKAAINRDDDKGTLNEKDGKLL
;
A
#
# COMPACT_ATOMS: atom_id res chain seq x y z
N MET A 1 39.71 -18.43 34.86
CA MET A 1 39.66 -18.06 36.30
C MET A 1 40.82 -17.12 36.56
N ILE A 2 40.62 -15.80 36.43
CA ILE A 2 41.51 -14.68 36.81
C ILE A 2 40.62 -13.42 36.70
N HIS A 3 40.41 -12.72 37.82
CA HIS A 3 40.03 -11.30 37.94
C HIS A 3 41.32 -10.44 37.84
N PRO A 4 41.33 -9.08 37.86
CA PRO A 4 40.27 -8.07 37.75
C PRO A 4 40.67 -6.90 36.80
N TYR A 5 39.80 -5.91 36.57
CA TYR A 5 40.07 -4.50 36.95
C TYR A 5 38.86 -3.61 36.67
N SER A 6 38.66 -2.71 37.61
CA SER A 6 37.55 -1.78 37.80
C SER A 6 37.94 -0.36 37.40
N GLN A 7 36.91 0.46 37.13
CA GLN A 7 36.79 1.92 37.33
C GLN A 7 36.94 2.87 36.12
N PRO A 8 36.27 4.05 36.19
CA PRO A 8 35.61 4.75 35.07
C PRO A 8 36.28 6.11 34.74
N PHE A 9 35.78 6.84 33.75
CA PHE A 9 36.05 8.28 33.63
C PHE A 9 34.86 9.07 33.07
N GLU A 10 34.36 9.99 33.91
CA GLU A 10 33.43 11.06 33.57
C GLU A 10 34.13 12.24 32.87
N ALA A 11 33.33 12.93 32.05
CA ALA A 11 33.34 14.37 31.77
C ALA A 11 34.61 15.05 31.19
N LEU A 12 34.45 15.67 30.02
CA LEU A 12 34.79 17.09 29.84
C LEU A 12 34.00 17.73 28.69
N ARG A 13 33.54 18.94 28.99
CA ARG A 13 32.60 19.81 28.29
C ARG A 13 33.39 20.78 27.38
N SER A 14 32.82 21.10 26.21
CA SER A 14 32.97 22.37 25.46
C SER A 14 34.37 22.84 25.05
N SER A 15 34.62 22.93 23.74
CA SER A 15 35.31 24.09 23.17
C SER A 15 34.88 24.38 21.72
N LYS A 16 34.76 25.68 21.44
CA LYS A 16 34.31 26.31 20.20
C LYS A 16 35.47 26.46 19.19
N SER A 17 35.08 26.47 17.92
CA SER A 17 35.60 27.33 16.83
C SER A 17 36.98 27.08 16.20
N LEU A 18 37.00 27.39 14.89
CA LEU A 18 38.12 27.45 13.92
C LEU A 18 38.67 26.08 13.50
N GLY A 19 38.59 25.66 12.23
CA GLY A 19 38.76 26.41 10.99
C GLY A 19 40.01 25.86 10.29
N ARG A 20 39.83 25.20 9.12
CA ARG A 20 40.81 24.88 8.04
C ARG A 20 40.20 23.73 7.20
N ARG A 21 39.64 23.97 6.01
CA ARG A 21 40.27 24.28 4.70
C ARG A 21 41.12 23.13 4.16
N TRP A 22 40.56 22.34 3.22
CA TRP A 22 41.18 21.63 2.07
C TRP A 22 39.99 21.15 1.20
N ALA A 23 39.49 21.84 0.17
CA ALA A 23 40.06 22.07 -1.17
C ALA A 23 40.71 20.82 -1.78
N TRP A 24 39.98 20.06 -2.61
CA TRP A 24 40.55 19.31 -3.74
C TRP A 24 39.54 19.19 -4.87
N CYS A 25 39.84 19.89 -5.96
CA CYS A 25 39.36 19.66 -7.32
C CYS A 25 40.59 19.79 -8.22
N PRO A 26 40.78 18.90 -9.20
CA PRO A 26 41.44 19.32 -10.43
C PRO A 26 40.68 18.94 -11.70
N ARG A 27 40.50 20.00 -12.49
CA ARG A 27 40.38 20.13 -13.96
C ARG A 27 40.62 18.90 -14.86
N ARG A 28 39.71 18.84 -15.86
CA ARG A 28 39.92 18.44 -17.27
C ARG A 28 41.26 18.92 -17.85
N ASN A 29 41.93 18.04 -18.61
CA ASN A 29 42.59 18.46 -19.85
C ASN A 29 42.51 17.38 -20.94
N LYS A 30 42.54 17.84 -22.20
CA LYS A 30 42.10 17.18 -23.44
C LYS A 30 43.13 16.23 -24.09
N SER A 31 42.56 15.29 -24.85
CA SER A 31 43.00 14.72 -26.14
C SER A 31 44.32 13.94 -26.26
N SER A 32 44.19 12.66 -26.62
CA SER A 32 45.01 12.01 -27.65
C SER A 32 44.19 10.90 -28.31
N ALA A 33 44.13 10.95 -29.64
CA ALA A 33 43.32 10.10 -30.49
C ALA A 33 43.94 8.71 -30.67
N VAL A 34 43.15 7.65 -30.53
CA VAL A 34 43.47 6.32 -31.04
C VAL A 34 42.34 5.88 -31.97
N ARG A 35 42.69 5.80 -33.25
CA ARG A 35 41.86 5.45 -34.39
C ARG A 35 41.80 3.92 -34.51
N LEU A 36 40.69 3.30 -34.09
CA LEU A 36 40.43 1.88 -34.35
C LEU A 36 39.71 1.73 -35.70
N ARG A 37 40.42 1.12 -36.66
CA ARG A 37 39.90 0.72 -37.97
C ARG A 37 39.11 -0.58 -37.83
N LEU A 38 37.88 -0.57 -38.32
CA LEU A 38 37.10 -1.76 -38.63
C LEU A 38 37.61 -2.40 -39.93
N PRO A 39 37.78 -3.73 -40.00
CA PRO A 39 37.91 -4.42 -41.28
C PRO A 39 36.53 -4.70 -41.89
N SER A 40 36.51 -4.59 -43.22
CA SER A 40 35.36 -4.54 -44.10
C SER A 40 35.27 -5.77 -45.01
N LYS A 41 34.02 -6.13 -45.35
CA LYS A 41 33.53 -6.89 -46.54
C LYS A 41 33.37 -8.42 -46.38
N PRO A 42 32.61 -9.10 -47.28
CA PRO A 42 31.18 -8.89 -47.58
C PRO A 42 30.43 -10.25 -47.73
N PHE A 43 29.10 -10.30 -47.59
CA PHE A 43 28.32 -11.44 -48.10
C PHE A 43 27.00 -10.97 -48.75
N PRO A 44 26.51 -11.68 -49.79
CA PRO A 44 25.76 -11.12 -50.90
C PRO A 44 24.24 -11.09 -50.71
N ALA A 45 23.58 -10.32 -51.59
CA ALA A 45 22.15 -10.17 -51.71
C ALA A 45 21.57 -11.00 -52.88
N CYS A 46 20.39 -11.61 -52.64
CA CYS A 46 19.26 -11.97 -53.54
C CYS A 46 18.61 -13.26 -52.99
N ALA A 47 17.30 -13.49 -52.95
CA ALA A 47 16.17 -12.90 -53.66
C ALA A 47 14.85 -13.08 -52.87
N ARG A 48 13.81 -12.36 -53.31
CA ARG A 48 12.42 -12.36 -52.84
C ARG A 48 11.68 -13.68 -53.14
N SER A 49 10.78 -14.11 -52.26
CA SER A 49 9.31 -14.23 -52.48
C SER A 49 8.62 -14.89 -51.24
N PRO A 50 7.29 -14.77 -51.09
CA PRO A 50 6.62 -14.67 -49.79
C PRO A 50 6.18 -16.04 -49.23
N PHE A 51 6.21 -16.16 -47.90
CA PHE A 51 5.51 -17.25 -47.22
C PHE A 51 4.72 -16.69 -46.04
N THR A 52 3.40 -16.78 -46.19
CA THR A 52 2.37 -16.47 -45.22
C THR A 52 2.19 -17.62 -44.22
N LEU A 53 1.65 -17.28 -43.03
CA LEU A 53 1.05 -18.10 -41.95
C LEU A 53 1.97 -18.40 -40.73
N PRO A 54 1.40 -18.56 -39.52
CA PRO A 54 0.32 -17.79 -38.90
C PRO A 54 0.71 -17.30 -37.48
N ARG A 55 0.07 -16.21 -37.02
CA ARG A 55 -0.04 -15.86 -35.59
C ARG A 55 -0.89 -16.94 -34.94
N ASP A 56 -0.31 -17.75 -34.06
CA ASP A 56 -0.97 -18.40 -32.93
C ASP A 56 0.04 -19.31 -32.21
N SER A 57 0.69 -18.81 -31.16
CA SER A 57 1.46 -19.62 -30.18
C SER A 57 1.85 -18.79 -28.95
N VAL A 58 0.91 -18.06 -28.34
CA VAL A 58 1.02 -17.62 -26.93
C VAL A 58 -0.40 -17.51 -26.34
N ALA A 59 -1.13 -18.61 -26.32
CA ALA A 59 -2.44 -18.71 -25.68
C ALA A 59 -2.78 -20.16 -25.35
N LEU A 60 -1.94 -20.85 -24.58
CA LEU A 60 -2.27 -22.17 -24.05
C LEU A 60 -1.64 -22.30 -22.67
N LEU A 61 -2.37 -21.83 -21.67
CA LEU A 61 -2.35 -22.27 -20.26
C LEU A 61 -3.34 -21.39 -19.50
N PHE A 62 -4.64 -21.63 -19.68
CA PHE A 62 -5.77 -21.39 -18.77
C PHE A 62 -7.08 -21.64 -19.54
N GLU A 63 -7.23 -22.82 -20.13
CA GLU A 63 -8.55 -23.36 -20.48
C GLU A 63 -8.97 -24.28 -19.32
N CYS A 64 -9.75 -23.72 -18.40
CA CYS A 64 -10.73 -24.48 -17.66
C CYS A 64 -12.09 -23.93 -18.09
N ASP A 65 -12.73 -24.65 -19.00
CA ASP A 65 -14.08 -24.42 -19.47
C ASP A 65 -15.08 -24.46 -18.30
N CYS A 66 -15.58 -23.28 -17.90
CA CYS A 66 -17.00 -23.03 -17.64
C CYS A 66 -17.23 -21.52 -17.46
N PHE A 67 -17.02 -20.73 -18.51
CA PHE A 67 -17.50 -19.34 -18.56
C PHE A 67 -18.25 -19.14 -19.87
N GLN A 68 -19.48 -19.65 -19.93
CA GLN A 68 -20.42 -19.22 -20.95
C GLN A 68 -20.66 -17.73 -20.76
N SER A 69 -20.14 -16.97 -21.73
CA SER A 69 -20.41 -15.56 -21.96
C SER A 69 -21.91 -15.34 -22.15
N GLY A 70 -22.61 -15.14 -21.03
CA GLY A 70 -23.89 -14.46 -21.04
C GLY A 70 -23.63 -12.97 -21.23
N LYS A 71 -23.69 -12.49 -22.48
CA LYS A 71 -23.98 -11.08 -22.76
C LYS A 71 -25.39 -10.78 -22.21
N MET A 72 -25.50 -10.55 -20.91
CA MET A 72 -26.64 -9.87 -20.33
C MET A 72 -26.48 -8.40 -20.71
N THR A 73 -27.07 -8.03 -21.84
CA THR A 73 -27.51 -6.66 -22.05
C THR A 73 -28.24 -6.24 -20.78
N ALA A 74 -27.65 -5.29 -20.04
CA ALA A 74 -28.23 -4.72 -18.85
C ALA A 74 -29.59 -4.12 -19.22
N THR A 75 -30.66 -4.90 -19.07
CA THR A 75 -32.02 -4.40 -19.01
C THR A 75 -32.07 -3.51 -17.78
N ARG A 76 -32.11 -2.19 -18.00
CA ARG A 76 -32.33 -1.18 -16.96
C ARG A 76 -33.59 -1.56 -16.20
N ASN A 77 -33.40 -2.12 -15.01
CA ASN A 77 -34.48 -2.49 -14.12
C ASN A 77 -34.80 -1.23 -13.28
N PRO A 78 -35.94 -0.56 -13.46
CA PRO A 78 -36.24 0.72 -12.81
C PRO A 78 -36.30 0.63 -11.27
N LEU A 79 -36.48 -0.59 -10.72
CA LEU A 79 -36.37 -0.88 -9.30
C LEU A 79 -34.92 -0.82 -8.78
N ASN A 80 -33.93 -1.06 -9.64
CA ASN A 80 -32.50 -1.08 -9.31
C ASN A 80 -31.89 0.33 -9.24
N ASP A 81 -32.59 1.36 -9.75
CA ASP A 81 -32.13 2.76 -9.65
C ASP A 81 -32.46 3.37 -8.28
N ARG A 82 -33.50 2.87 -7.60
CA ARG A 82 -33.90 3.36 -6.26
C ARG A 82 -32.87 3.07 -5.18
N ALA A 83 -32.12 1.97 -5.30
CA ALA A 83 -31.08 1.61 -4.33
C ALA A 83 -29.97 2.68 -4.20
N ALA A 84 -29.74 3.51 -5.23
CA ALA A 84 -28.82 4.64 -5.15
C ALA A 84 -29.36 5.81 -4.32
N PHE A 85 -30.68 5.85 -4.08
CA PHE A 85 -31.41 6.90 -3.36
C PHE A 85 -31.97 6.43 -2.00
N GLU A 86 -31.65 5.21 -1.58
CA GLU A 86 -32.09 4.64 -0.30
C GLU A 86 -30.91 4.51 0.67
N MET A 87 -31.17 4.29 1.96
CA MET A 87 -30.11 3.98 2.90
C MET A 87 -29.52 2.59 2.63
N PRO A 88 -28.22 2.37 2.91
CA PRO A 88 -27.63 1.06 2.70
C PRO A 88 -28.32 -0.01 3.58
N PRO A 89 -28.69 -1.17 2.99
CA PRO A 89 -29.36 -2.23 3.74
C PRO A 89 -28.34 -2.95 4.63
N PHE A 90 -28.08 -2.40 5.82
CA PHE A 90 -27.11 -2.98 6.77
C PHE A 90 -27.45 -4.41 7.20
N SER A 91 -28.71 -4.83 7.11
CA SER A 91 -29.14 -6.23 7.33
C SER A 91 -28.50 -7.21 6.34
N HIS A 92 -28.08 -6.76 5.15
CA HIS A 92 -27.43 -7.61 4.14
C HIS A 92 -26.04 -8.09 4.56
N VAL A 93 -25.46 -7.55 5.64
CA VAL A 93 -24.22 -8.10 6.24
C VAL A 93 -24.40 -9.56 6.69
N PHE A 94 -25.63 -9.96 7.05
CA PHE A 94 -25.93 -11.34 7.44
C PHE A 94 -26.30 -12.25 6.27
N HIS A 95 -26.40 -11.71 5.06
CA HIS A 95 -26.71 -12.51 3.88
C HIS A 95 -25.53 -13.43 3.54
N SER A 96 -25.80 -14.67 3.15
CA SER A 96 -24.76 -15.68 2.90
C SER A 96 -23.75 -15.23 1.84
N SER A 97 -24.17 -14.41 0.88
CA SER A 97 -23.31 -13.85 -0.18
C SER A 97 -22.21 -12.92 0.33
N PHE A 98 -22.39 -12.29 1.51
CA PHE A 98 -21.35 -11.48 2.17
C PHE A 98 -20.71 -12.24 3.33
N PHE A 99 -21.53 -12.85 4.19
CA PHE A 99 -21.09 -13.43 5.45
C PHE A 99 -20.13 -14.61 5.26
N VAL A 100 -20.44 -15.53 4.32
CA VAL A 100 -19.60 -16.70 4.04
C VAL A 100 -18.21 -16.30 3.51
N PRO A 101 -18.08 -15.50 2.44
CA PRO A 101 -16.76 -15.08 1.95
C PRO A 101 -16.02 -14.22 2.99
N PHE A 102 -16.73 -13.36 3.75
CA PHE A 102 -16.12 -12.59 4.83
C PHE A 102 -15.46 -13.49 5.88
N LEU A 103 -16.17 -14.50 6.39
CA LEU A 103 -15.60 -15.45 7.36
C LEU A 103 -14.43 -16.24 6.77
N ALA A 104 -14.53 -16.67 5.52
CA ALA A 104 -13.45 -17.38 4.84
C ALA A 104 -12.18 -16.52 4.72
N TYR A 105 -12.30 -15.25 4.30
CA TYR A 105 -11.16 -14.34 4.23
C TYR A 105 -10.62 -13.97 5.60
N PHE A 106 -11.49 -13.80 6.60
CA PHE A 106 -11.06 -13.55 7.97
C PHE A 106 -10.24 -14.72 8.52
N ALA A 107 -10.70 -15.95 8.30
CA ALA A 107 -9.97 -17.17 8.65
C ALA A 107 -8.64 -17.26 7.88
N PHE A 108 -8.62 -16.93 6.59
CA PHE A 108 -7.39 -16.88 5.79
C PHE A 108 -6.35 -15.93 6.40
N PHE A 109 -6.72 -14.69 6.74
CA PHE A 109 -5.78 -13.76 7.36
C PHE A 109 -5.36 -14.18 8.77
N ARG A 110 -6.24 -14.83 9.55
CA ARG A 110 -5.86 -15.42 10.83
C ARG A 110 -4.82 -16.52 10.67
N LEU A 111 -5.00 -17.43 9.73
CA LEU A 111 -4.04 -18.49 9.43
C LEU A 111 -2.73 -17.91 8.90
N ALA A 112 -2.77 -16.92 8.01
CA ALA A 112 -1.59 -16.21 7.54
C ALA A 112 -0.84 -15.52 8.69
N GLY A 113 -1.57 -14.88 9.61
CA GLY A 113 -1.00 -14.27 10.81
C GLY A 113 -0.32 -15.29 11.72
N LEU A 114 -0.94 -16.45 11.94
CA LEU A 114 -0.33 -17.56 12.70
C LEU A 114 0.91 -18.12 12.00
N PHE A 115 0.85 -18.30 10.69
CA PHE A 115 1.98 -18.75 9.88
C PHE A 115 3.17 -17.78 10.02
N VAL A 116 2.93 -16.48 9.86
CA VAL A 116 3.97 -15.45 10.03
C VAL A 116 4.51 -15.44 11.47
N LYS A 117 3.65 -15.58 12.48
CA LYS A 117 4.07 -15.63 13.90
C LYS A 117 4.96 -16.83 14.22
N ASN A 118 4.72 -17.98 13.59
CA ASN A 118 5.44 -19.23 13.84
C ASN A 118 6.72 -19.37 13.00
N PHE A 119 6.73 -18.91 11.75
CA PHE A 119 7.83 -19.18 10.81
C PHE A 119 8.68 -17.96 10.48
N MET A 120 8.13 -16.74 10.50
CA MET A 120 8.83 -15.53 10.03
C MET A 120 9.38 -14.71 11.20
N TRP A 121 10.53 -14.05 10.97
CA TRP A 121 11.15 -13.10 11.89
C TRP A 121 11.52 -13.68 13.27
N GLN A 122 11.81 -14.98 13.34
CA GLN A 122 12.15 -15.66 14.60
C GLN A 122 13.49 -15.20 15.21
N SER A 123 14.37 -14.60 14.38
CA SER A 123 15.64 -14.03 14.82
C SER A 123 15.50 -12.70 15.58
N TYR A 124 14.32 -12.06 15.55
CA TYR A 124 14.06 -10.81 16.25
C TYR A 124 13.33 -11.09 17.57
N THR A 125 13.48 -10.20 18.56
CA THR A 125 12.82 -10.31 19.87
C THR A 125 11.98 -9.08 20.20
N GLY A 126 11.05 -9.24 21.15
CA GLY A 126 10.24 -8.15 21.69
C GLY A 126 9.35 -7.45 20.65
N PHE A 127 9.21 -6.14 20.81
CA PHE A 127 8.30 -5.32 20.00
C PHE A 127 8.67 -5.26 18.51
N LYS A 128 9.97 -5.30 18.18
CA LYS A 128 10.44 -5.31 16.79
C LYS A 128 9.96 -6.56 16.04
N LYS A 129 10.01 -7.73 16.70
CA LYS A 129 9.47 -9.00 16.15
C LYS A 129 8.00 -8.86 15.79
N TYR A 130 7.18 -8.43 16.76
CA TYR A 130 5.75 -8.23 16.58
C TYR A 130 5.46 -7.29 15.40
N ARG A 131 6.14 -6.14 15.36
CA ARG A 131 5.94 -5.14 14.31
C ARG A 131 6.28 -5.68 12.91
N LEU A 132 7.37 -6.42 12.76
CA LEU A 132 7.74 -7.08 11.50
C LEU A 132 6.70 -8.14 11.07
N GLN A 133 6.21 -8.91 12.03
CA GLN A 133 5.18 -9.92 11.78
C GLN A 133 3.87 -9.29 11.33
N ASN A 134 3.35 -8.29 12.05
CA ASN A 134 2.13 -7.58 11.65
C ASN A 134 2.29 -6.97 10.26
N LEU A 135 3.39 -6.26 10.03
CA LEU A 135 3.70 -5.60 8.77
C LEU A 135 3.82 -6.56 7.57
N SER A 136 4.19 -7.82 7.82
CA SER A 136 4.23 -8.87 6.79
C SER A 136 2.82 -9.29 6.36
N VAL A 137 1.86 -9.35 7.29
CA VAL A 137 0.45 -9.60 6.98
C VAL A 137 -0.16 -8.39 6.27
N CYS A 138 0.17 -7.16 6.68
CA CYS A 138 -0.21 -5.95 5.94
C CYS A 138 0.33 -5.96 4.50
N LEU A 139 1.58 -6.39 4.31
CA LEU A 139 2.18 -6.52 2.99
C LEU A 139 1.44 -7.57 2.15
N LEU A 140 1.07 -8.72 2.72
CA LEU A 140 0.27 -9.73 2.02
C LEU A 140 -1.08 -9.16 1.56
N HIS A 141 -1.78 -8.45 2.45
CA HIS A 141 -3.04 -7.80 2.09
C HIS A 141 -2.87 -6.81 0.95
N SER A 142 -1.96 -5.84 1.10
CA SER A 142 -1.74 -4.79 0.10
C SER A 142 -1.23 -5.33 -1.25
N LEU A 143 -0.48 -6.45 -1.25
CA LEU A 143 -0.12 -7.14 -2.50
C LEU A 143 -1.36 -7.68 -3.21
N ILE A 144 -2.26 -8.36 -2.49
CA ILE A 144 -3.48 -8.91 -3.08
C ILE A 144 -4.41 -7.78 -3.51
N SER A 145 -4.74 -6.86 -2.59
CA SER A 145 -5.75 -5.84 -2.82
C SER A 145 -5.25 -4.74 -3.77
N GLY A 146 -4.01 -4.30 -3.62
CA GLY A 146 -3.39 -3.26 -4.45
C GLY A 146 -3.10 -3.71 -5.87
N LEU A 147 -2.61 -4.94 -6.08
CA LEU A 147 -2.43 -5.46 -7.44
C LEU A 147 -3.77 -5.70 -8.13
N TRP A 148 -4.74 -6.30 -7.43
CA TRP A 148 -6.08 -6.53 -7.99
C TRP A 148 -6.75 -5.22 -8.37
N SER A 149 -6.80 -4.23 -7.47
CA SER A 149 -7.43 -2.93 -7.77
C SER A 149 -6.74 -2.20 -8.91
N THR A 150 -5.40 -2.23 -8.97
CA THR A 150 -4.62 -1.59 -10.03
C THR A 150 -4.83 -2.28 -11.38
N ILE A 151 -4.77 -3.61 -11.44
CA ILE A 151 -5.01 -4.36 -12.67
C ILE A 151 -6.45 -4.12 -13.16
N PHE A 152 -7.42 -4.13 -12.25
CA PHE A 152 -8.82 -3.86 -12.60
C PHE A 152 -8.97 -2.45 -13.17
N PHE A 153 -8.37 -1.44 -12.53
CA PHE A 153 -8.43 -0.06 -13.01
C PHE A 153 -7.83 0.11 -14.42
N LEU A 154 -6.71 -0.57 -14.71
CA LEU A 154 -6.05 -0.50 -16.02
C LEU A 154 -6.77 -1.28 -17.12
N THR A 155 -7.44 -2.37 -16.78
CA THR A 155 -8.13 -3.24 -17.75
C THR A 155 -9.58 -2.81 -18.01
N HIS A 156 -10.25 -2.22 -17.01
CA HIS A 156 -11.67 -1.85 -17.06
C HIS A 156 -11.88 -0.33 -16.98
N VAL A 157 -10.99 0.45 -17.60
CA VAL A 157 -11.03 1.93 -17.60
C VAL A 157 -12.42 2.45 -17.96
N ARG A 158 -13.06 1.89 -18.99
CA ARG A 158 -14.39 2.33 -19.42
C ARG A 158 -15.42 2.23 -18.31
N GLU A 159 -15.50 1.09 -17.63
CA GLU A 159 -16.44 0.89 -16.53
C GLU A 159 -16.14 1.80 -15.34
N MET A 160 -14.84 1.95 -15.01
CA MET A 160 -14.36 2.82 -13.92
C MET A 160 -14.73 4.30 -14.06
N PHE A 161 -15.06 4.77 -15.27
CA PHE A 161 -15.41 6.18 -15.50
C PHE A 161 -16.84 6.38 -16.02
N GLU A 162 -17.45 5.41 -16.71
CA GLU A 162 -18.79 5.55 -17.29
C GLU A 162 -19.90 4.99 -16.37
N ASN A 163 -19.67 3.85 -15.71
CA ASN A 163 -20.73 3.06 -15.04
C ASN A 163 -20.53 2.89 -13.51
N VAL A 164 -19.91 3.88 -12.87
CA VAL A 164 -19.47 3.81 -11.45
C VAL A 164 -20.59 3.46 -10.44
N ILE A 165 -21.83 3.93 -10.68
CA ILE A 165 -22.95 3.74 -9.74
C ILE A 165 -23.53 2.31 -9.82
N HIS A 166 -23.78 1.83 -11.03
CA HIS A 166 -24.65 0.66 -11.25
C HIS A 166 -23.89 -0.62 -11.61
N TRP A 167 -22.61 -0.53 -11.94
CA TRP A 167 -21.80 -1.70 -12.25
C TRP A 167 -21.55 -2.53 -10.99
N TYR A 168 -21.93 -3.80 -11.04
CA TYR A 168 -21.72 -4.78 -9.98
C TYR A 168 -21.51 -6.15 -10.59
N GLU A 169 -20.44 -6.82 -10.15
CA GLU A 169 -20.16 -8.20 -10.51
C GLU A 169 -19.87 -8.99 -9.23
N PRO A 170 -20.49 -10.18 -9.02
CA PRO A 170 -20.29 -10.96 -7.80
C PRO A 170 -18.82 -11.30 -7.55
N TRP A 171 -18.07 -11.66 -8.59
CA TRP A 171 -16.63 -11.97 -8.47
C TRP A 171 -15.81 -10.73 -8.05
N ALA A 172 -16.19 -9.53 -8.52
CA ALA A 172 -15.51 -8.29 -8.21
C ALA A 172 -15.81 -7.79 -6.79
N ALA A 173 -16.94 -8.20 -6.21
CA ALA A 173 -17.31 -7.92 -4.83
C ALA A 173 -16.37 -8.60 -3.81
N HIS A 174 -15.63 -9.64 -4.20
CA HIS A 174 -14.68 -10.31 -3.30
C HIS A 174 -13.54 -9.40 -2.84
N LEU A 175 -13.07 -8.47 -3.68
CA LEU A 175 -11.97 -7.57 -3.34
C LEU A 175 -12.26 -6.68 -2.10
N PRO A 176 -13.38 -5.92 -2.04
CA PRO A 176 -13.71 -5.17 -0.84
C PRO A 176 -14.05 -6.07 0.36
N ILE A 177 -14.67 -7.24 0.17
CA ILE A 177 -14.93 -8.19 1.26
C ILE A 177 -13.61 -8.67 1.89
N LEU A 178 -12.64 -9.06 1.07
CA LEU A 178 -11.31 -9.45 1.49
C LEU A 178 -10.63 -8.33 2.29
N SER A 179 -10.78 -7.08 1.84
CA SER A 179 -10.20 -5.91 2.52
C SER A 179 -10.86 -5.63 3.87
N ILE A 180 -12.20 -5.70 3.96
CA ILE A 180 -12.93 -5.56 5.23
C ILE A 180 -12.52 -6.65 6.23
N ALA A 181 -12.40 -7.89 5.78
CA ALA A 181 -11.96 -9.00 6.61
C ALA A 181 -10.53 -8.81 7.14
N TYR A 182 -9.61 -8.33 6.29
CA TYR A 182 -8.26 -7.98 6.69
C TYR A 182 -8.22 -6.85 7.72
N PHE A 183 -8.91 -5.73 7.47
CA PHE A 183 -8.90 -4.59 8.38
C PHE A 183 -9.43 -4.96 9.76
N LEU A 184 -10.46 -5.82 9.84
CA LEU A 184 -10.92 -6.35 11.12
C LEU A 184 -9.88 -7.25 11.79
N HIS A 185 -9.24 -8.14 11.03
CA HIS A 185 -8.16 -8.98 11.52
C HIS A 185 -7.02 -8.14 12.15
N ASP A 186 -6.56 -7.12 11.42
CA ASP A 186 -5.47 -6.23 11.79
C ASP A 186 -5.86 -5.36 13.00
N ALA A 187 -7.06 -4.78 12.99
CA ALA A 187 -7.61 -4.04 14.13
C ALA A 187 -7.59 -4.86 15.42
N LEU A 188 -8.07 -6.11 15.36
CA LEU A 188 -8.08 -7.00 16.52
C LEU A 188 -6.65 -7.40 16.96
N ASP A 189 -5.72 -7.61 16.02
CA ASP A 189 -4.33 -7.92 16.38
C ASP A 189 -3.65 -6.74 17.06
N MET A 190 -3.83 -5.52 16.53
CA MET A 190 -3.32 -4.29 17.11
C MET A 190 -3.88 -4.04 18.51
N LEU A 191 -5.20 -4.16 18.70
CA LEU A 191 -5.86 -3.96 20.00
C LEU A 191 -5.31 -4.87 21.11
N ASN A 192 -4.86 -6.08 20.75
CA ASN A 192 -4.33 -7.04 21.70
C ASN A 192 -2.83 -6.84 22.03
N HIS A 193 -2.06 -6.13 21.20
CA HIS A 193 -0.59 -6.05 21.34
C HIS A 193 -0.05 -4.61 21.46
N GLU A 194 -0.79 -3.59 21.05
CA GLU A 194 -0.35 -2.20 21.09
C GLU A 194 -1.48 -1.23 21.43
N TRP A 195 -1.27 -0.40 22.46
CA TRP A 195 -2.06 0.80 22.70
C TRP A 195 -1.16 2.02 22.65
N SER A 196 -1.16 2.73 21.52
CA SER A 196 -0.40 3.97 21.32
C SER A 196 -1.23 4.97 20.51
N ARG A 197 -0.87 6.27 20.54
CA ARG A 197 -1.54 7.29 19.71
C ARG A 197 -1.51 6.92 18.23
N TRP A 198 -0.42 6.31 17.77
CA TRP A 198 -0.23 5.82 16.41
C TRP A 198 -1.17 4.66 16.07
N THR A 199 -1.35 3.74 17.01
CA THR A 199 -2.32 2.64 16.84
C THR A 199 -3.75 3.15 16.84
N LEU A 200 -4.07 4.15 17.65
CA LEU A 200 -5.39 4.77 17.64
C LEU A 200 -5.68 5.47 16.30
N GLU A 201 -4.71 6.22 15.75
CA GLU A 201 -4.81 6.82 14.40
C GLU A 201 -5.11 5.75 13.34
N LEU A 202 -4.39 4.62 13.37
CA LEU A 202 -4.57 3.53 12.42
C LEU A 202 -5.89 2.76 12.62
N LEU A 203 -6.33 2.59 13.87
CA LEU A 203 -7.59 1.95 14.19
C LEU A 203 -8.79 2.77 13.70
N ILE A 204 -8.76 4.10 13.93
CA ILE A 204 -9.80 5.01 13.40
C ILE A 204 -9.83 4.94 11.87
N HIS A 205 -8.66 4.88 11.23
CA HIS A 205 -8.55 4.67 9.79
C HIS A 205 -9.23 3.36 9.36
N HIS A 206 -8.94 2.22 10.00
CA HIS A 206 -9.59 0.94 9.67
C HIS A 206 -11.11 0.98 9.86
N ILE A 207 -11.60 1.58 10.93
CA ILE A 207 -13.04 1.73 11.17
C ILE A 207 -13.68 2.56 10.06
N ALA A 208 -13.07 3.70 9.69
CA ALA A 208 -13.55 4.56 8.63
C ALA A 208 -13.52 3.85 7.26
N THR A 209 -12.44 3.12 6.94
CA THR A 209 -12.33 2.36 5.69
C THR A 209 -13.36 1.24 5.61
N CYS A 210 -13.52 0.44 6.67
CA CYS A 210 -14.53 -0.62 6.73
C CYS A 210 -15.95 -0.07 6.55
N PHE A 211 -16.26 1.03 7.23
CA PHE A 211 -17.56 1.70 7.11
C PHE A 211 -17.81 2.17 5.67
N ALA A 212 -16.84 2.84 5.06
CA ALA A 212 -16.95 3.31 3.68
C ALA A 212 -17.12 2.14 2.69
N LEU A 213 -16.30 1.09 2.79
CA LEU A 213 -16.37 -0.08 1.91
C LEU A 213 -17.70 -0.84 2.05
N LEU A 214 -18.19 -1.03 3.28
CA LEU A 214 -19.49 -1.66 3.52
C LEU A 214 -20.64 -0.83 2.93
N SER A 215 -20.60 0.49 3.10
CA SER A 215 -21.65 1.37 2.58
C SER A 215 -21.80 1.31 1.06
N GLY A 216 -20.70 1.15 0.32
CA GLY A 216 -20.69 0.98 -1.14
C GLY A 216 -20.79 -0.48 -1.61
N LEU A 217 -20.83 -1.45 -0.70
CA LEU A 217 -20.91 -2.87 -1.06
C LEU A 217 -22.31 -3.44 -0.84
N LEU A 218 -22.91 -3.18 0.32
CA LEU A 218 -24.18 -3.74 0.75
C LEU A 218 -25.38 -3.41 -0.16
N PRO A 219 -25.48 -2.19 -0.73
CA PRO A 219 -26.55 -1.87 -1.68
C PRO A 219 -26.36 -2.57 -3.04
N GLN A 220 -25.22 -3.24 -3.26
CA GLN A 220 -24.77 -3.72 -4.58
C GLN A 220 -24.74 -2.59 -5.62
N LYS A 221 -24.47 -1.37 -5.14
CA LYS A 221 -24.27 -0.13 -5.90
C LYS A 221 -23.01 0.51 -5.39
N PHE A 222 -22.26 1.18 -6.26
CA PHE A 222 -20.98 1.84 -5.94
C PHE A 222 -19.80 0.89 -5.69
N LEU A 223 -19.83 -0.33 -6.23
CA LEU A 223 -18.70 -1.25 -6.15
C LEU A 223 -17.41 -0.62 -6.71
N LEU A 224 -17.51 0.14 -7.80
CA LEU A 224 -16.36 0.80 -8.42
C LEU A 224 -15.79 1.95 -7.56
N CYS A 225 -16.61 2.58 -6.69
CA CYS A 225 -16.10 3.52 -5.69
C CYS A 225 -15.18 2.82 -4.68
N ASN A 226 -15.51 1.59 -4.28
CA ASN A 226 -14.64 0.79 -3.42
C ASN A 226 -13.30 0.49 -4.11
N TYR A 227 -13.30 0.23 -5.42
CA TYR A 227 -12.06 0.04 -6.18
C TYR A 227 -11.21 1.31 -6.22
N TRP A 228 -11.82 2.48 -6.42
CA TRP A 228 -11.09 3.77 -6.33
C TRP A 228 -10.50 4.04 -4.95
N ALA A 229 -11.24 3.71 -3.89
CA ALA A 229 -10.71 3.78 -2.53
C ALA A 229 -9.52 2.82 -2.36
N LEU A 230 -9.64 1.57 -2.82
CA LEU A 230 -8.60 0.53 -2.68
C LEU A 230 -7.38 0.70 -3.60
N LEU A 231 -7.40 1.62 -4.57
CA LEU A 231 -6.20 1.96 -5.35
C LEU A 231 -5.05 2.46 -4.45
N MET A 232 -5.38 3.05 -3.29
CA MET A 232 -4.36 3.50 -2.34
C MET A 232 -3.50 2.36 -1.76
N GLU A 233 -4.02 1.13 -1.75
CA GLU A 233 -3.27 -0.06 -1.33
C GLU A 233 -2.11 -0.39 -2.28
N GLY A 234 -2.17 0.07 -3.54
CA GLY A 234 -1.05 -0.04 -4.47
C GLY A 234 0.21 0.69 -3.97
N ASN A 235 0.05 1.83 -3.29
CA ASN A 235 1.17 2.50 -2.61
C ASN A 235 1.56 1.78 -1.30
N SER A 236 0.59 1.22 -0.57
CA SER A 236 0.84 0.50 0.69
C SER A 236 1.85 -0.65 0.51
N ILE A 237 1.90 -1.30 -0.66
CA ILE A 237 2.93 -2.30 -0.99
C ILE A 237 4.33 -1.74 -0.74
N PHE A 238 4.68 -0.63 -1.41
CA PHE A 238 6.00 -0.01 -1.29
C PHE A 238 6.25 0.55 0.11
N LEU A 239 5.21 1.09 0.76
CA LEU A 239 5.30 1.63 2.11
C LEU A 239 5.65 0.54 3.14
N HIS A 240 4.96 -0.61 3.06
CA HIS A 240 5.21 -1.75 3.94
C HIS A 240 6.56 -2.38 3.65
N THR A 241 6.93 -2.61 2.38
CA THR A 241 8.26 -3.12 2.02
C THR A 241 9.37 -2.20 2.53
N ARG A 242 9.23 -0.87 2.34
CA ARG A 242 10.18 0.13 2.86
C ARG A 242 10.35 -0.01 4.37
N THR A 243 9.24 -0.08 5.10
CA THR A 243 9.26 -0.13 6.57
C THR A 243 9.83 -1.46 7.08
N ILE A 244 9.53 -2.59 6.43
CA ILE A 244 10.14 -3.89 6.73
C ILE A 244 11.65 -3.81 6.55
N MET A 245 12.13 -3.25 5.44
CA MET A 245 13.56 -3.13 5.17
C MET A 245 14.28 -2.26 6.20
N GLN A 246 13.63 -1.19 6.69
CA GLN A 246 14.19 -0.33 7.73
C GLN A 246 14.33 -1.06 9.07
N ILE A 247 13.27 -1.74 9.54
CA ILE A 247 13.26 -2.38 10.86
C ILE A 247 14.17 -3.62 10.88
N SER A 248 14.21 -4.38 9.79
CA SER A 248 15.05 -5.57 9.65
C SER A 248 16.53 -5.27 9.38
N GLY A 249 16.91 -4.01 9.21
CA GLY A 249 18.27 -3.64 8.83
C GLY A 249 18.66 -3.98 7.37
N LEU A 250 17.75 -4.58 6.58
CA LEU A 250 17.96 -4.84 5.15
C LEU A 250 18.25 -3.56 4.35
N ALA A 251 17.78 -2.41 4.83
CA ALA A 251 18.09 -1.11 4.23
C ALA A 251 19.61 -0.80 4.21
N LEU A 252 20.36 -1.27 5.20
CA LEU A 252 21.82 -1.11 5.27
C LEU A 252 22.55 -2.17 4.42
N GLN A 253 21.99 -3.38 4.34
CA GLN A 253 22.57 -4.49 3.58
C GLN A 253 22.41 -4.30 2.07
N GLN A 254 21.28 -3.72 1.64
CA GLN A 254 20.94 -3.54 0.22
C GLN A 254 20.52 -2.09 -0.07
N PRO A 255 21.46 -1.13 -0.02
CA PRO A 255 21.15 0.30 -0.14
C PRO A 255 20.56 0.68 -1.51
N ASP A 256 21.00 0.04 -2.60
CA ASP A 256 20.48 0.33 -3.95
C ASP A 256 19.02 -0.14 -4.12
N ALA A 257 18.69 -1.31 -3.60
CA ALA A 257 17.32 -1.83 -3.62
C ALA A 257 16.40 -0.95 -2.76
N PHE A 258 16.89 -0.56 -1.57
CA PHE A 258 16.17 0.35 -0.68
C PHE A 258 15.90 1.70 -1.34
N LYS A 259 16.90 2.29 -2.00
CA LYS A 259 16.75 3.56 -2.74
C LYS A 259 15.69 3.48 -3.83
N ARG A 260 15.64 2.37 -4.59
CA ARG A 260 14.57 2.15 -5.59
C ARG A 260 13.20 2.06 -4.94
N ILE A 261 13.07 1.33 -3.84
CA ILE A 261 11.80 1.20 -3.12
C ILE A 261 11.33 2.55 -2.57
N VAL A 262 12.23 3.38 -2.03
CA VAL A 262 11.91 4.75 -1.60
C VAL A 262 11.40 5.60 -2.76
N GLN A 263 12.06 5.55 -3.93
CA GLN A 263 11.61 6.27 -5.12
C GLN A 263 10.23 5.78 -5.61
N CYS A 264 10.04 4.47 -5.71
CA CYS A 264 8.76 3.88 -6.08
C CYS A 264 7.66 4.23 -5.07
N ASN A 265 7.97 4.26 -3.77
CA ASN A 265 7.05 4.69 -2.73
C ASN A 265 6.59 6.13 -2.96
N VAL A 266 7.50 7.08 -3.18
CA VAL A 266 7.11 8.49 -3.40
C VAL A 266 6.25 8.64 -4.66
N ILE A 267 6.65 8.02 -5.77
CA ILE A 267 5.92 8.10 -7.04
C ILE A 267 4.53 7.48 -6.91
N SER A 268 4.45 6.26 -6.39
CA SER A 268 3.17 5.57 -6.17
C SER A 268 2.30 6.30 -5.16
N PHE A 269 2.88 6.97 -4.15
CA PHE A 269 2.11 7.75 -3.17
C PHE A 269 1.33 8.86 -3.88
N VAL A 270 1.98 9.60 -4.79
CA VAL A 270 1.32 10.67 -5.53
C VAL A 270 0.21 10.13 -6.42
N ILE A 271 0.47 9.05 -7.16
CA ILE A 271 -0.49 8.48 -8.12
C ILE A 271 -1.65 7.78 -7.40
N CYS A 272 -1.33 6.77 -6.58
CA CYS A 272 -2.32 5.89 -5.97
C CYS A 272 -3.12 6.57 -4.84
N ARG A 273 -2.54 7.57 -4.15
CA ARG A 273 -3.26 8.30 -3.08
C ARG A 273 -3.84 9.60 -3.62
N PHE A 274 -3.00 10.59 -3.97
CA PHE A 274 -3.52 11.92 -4.31
C PHE A 274 -4.29 11.97 -5.62
N VAL A 275 -3.76 11.38 -6.71
CA VAL A 275 -4.44 11.42 -8.02
C VAL A 275 -5.72 10.58 -7.99
N SER A 276 -5.66 9.34 -7.48
CA SER A 276 -6.87 8.49 -7.33
C SER A 276 -7.97 9.20 -6.54
N GLN A 277 -7.61 9.82 -5.41
CA GLN A 277 -8.55 10.53 -4.56
C GLN A 277 -9.12 11.79 -5.22
N ALA A 278 -8.30 12.54 -5.97
CA ALA A 278 -8.77 13.69 -6.73
C ALA A 278 -9.76 13.27 -7.83
N LEU A 279 -9.50 12.16 -8.53
CA LEU A 279 -10.44 11.59 -9.48
C LEU A 279 -11.74 11.21 -8.79
N PHE A 280 -11.67 10.58 -7.62
CA PHE A 280 -12.84 10.20 -6.81
C PHE A 280 -13.70 11.38 -6.40
N VAL A 281 -13.09 12.40 -5.81
CA VAL A 281 -13.82 13.60 -5.41
C VAL A 281 -14.44 14.30 -6.63
N LYS A 282 -13.70 14.40 -7.75
CA LYS A 282 -14.22 14.99 -8.99
C LYS A 282 -15.47 14.24 -9.48
N TRP A 283 -15.42 12.91 -9.50
CA TRP A 283 -16.57 12.10 -9.90
C TRP A 283 -17.74 12.27 -8.93
N ALA A 284 -17.50 12.26 -7.62
CA ALA A 284 -18.52 12.40 -6.60
C ALA A 284 -19.24 13.74 -6.73
N ILE A 285 -18.51 14.84 -6.93
CA ILE A 285 -19.07 16.18 -7.16
C ILE A 285 -19.96 16.20 -8.42
N ALA A 286 -19.50 15.59 -9.52
CA ALA A 286 -20.28 15.55 -10.76
C ALA A 286 -21.58 14.72 -10.66
N HIS A 287 -21.69 13.84 -9.65
CA HIS A 287 -22.79 12.89 -9.51
C HIS A 287 -23.62 13.09 -8.22
N ILE A 288 -23.44 14.19 -7.49
CA ILE A 288 -24.15 14.45 -6.22
C ILE A 288 -25.67 14.33 -6.33
N HIS A 289 -26.26 14.75 -7.46
CA HIS A 289 -27.71 14.71 -7.65
C HIS A 289 -28.28 13.32 -7.98
N LYS A 290 -27.40 12.33 -8.19
CA LYS A 290 -27.77 10.97 -8.58
C LYS A 290 -27.67 9.96 -7.43
N MET A 291 -27.41 10.43 -6.21
CA MET A 291 -27.18 9.60 -5.04
C MET A 291 -27.93 10.13 -3.82
N HIS A 292 -28.28 9.25 -2.90
CA HIS A 292 -28.80 9.63 -1.60
C HIS A 292 -27.78 10.52 -0.85
N PRO A 293 -28.22 11.55 -0.09
CA PRO A 293 -27.32 12.43 0.67
C PRO A 293 -26.34 11.70 1.59
N PHE A 294 -26.74 10.53 2.10
CA PHE A 294 -25.85 9.65 2.88
C PHE A 294 -24.61 9.21 2.08
N TYR A 295 -24.79 8.72 0.85
CA TYR A 295 -23.68 8.30 -0.01
C TYR A 295 -22.84 9.50 -0.44
N VAL A 296 -23.45 10.65 -0.70
CA VAL A 296 -22.74 11.89 -0.98
C VAL A 296 -21.85 12.30 0.20
N GLY A 297 -22.39 12.21 1.43
CA GLY A 297 -21.64 12.47 2.65
C GLY A 297 -20.41 11.58 2.80
N ILE A 298 -20.52 10.29 2.49
CA ILE A 298 -19.39 9.35 2.52
C ILE A 298 -18.42 9.62 1.35
N ALA A 299 -18.92 9.83 0.14
CA ALA A 299 -18.12 10.03 -1.07
C ALA A 299 -17.34 11.35 -1.09
N LEU A 300 -17.76 12.36 -0.32
CA LEU A 300 -17.03 13.62 -0.15
C LEU A 300 -16.29 13.68 1.19
N GLY A 301 -16.95 13.30 2.29
CA GLY A 301 -16.38 13.35 3.63
C GLY A 301 -15.28 12.32 3.85
N GLY A 302 -15.44 11.10 3.32
CA GLY A 302 -14.42 10.05 3.37
C GLY A 302 -13.11 10.54 2.74
N PRO A 303 -13.10 10.92 1.45
CA PRO A 303 -11.90 11.50 0.84
C PRO A 303 -11.36 12.73 1.57
N ALA A 304 -12.19 13.61 2.17
CA ALA A 304 -11.65 14.72 2.96
C ALA A 304 -10.80 14.25 4.16
N VAL A 305 -11.30 13.28 4.94
CA VAL A 305 -10.58 12.72 6.09
C VAL A 305 -9.30 12.00 5.64
N PHE A 306 -9.40 11.18 4.60
CA PHE A 306 -8.24 10.43 4.09
C PHE A 306 -7.18 11.34 3.48
N LEU A 307 -7.56 12.51 2.94
CA LEU A 307 -6.61 13.48 2.41
C LEU A 307 -5.71 14.01 3.54
N VAL A 308 -6.28 14.31 4.71
CA VAL A 308 -5.52 14.77 5.88
C VAL A 308 -4.57 13.68 6.37
N ILE A 309 -5.05 12.44 6.51
CA ILE A 309 -4.23 11.29 6.92
C ILE A 309 -3.09 11.06 5.91
N ASN A 310 -3.40 11.07 4.61
CA ASN A 310 -2.42 10.88 3.54
C ASN A 310 -1.40 12.02 3.50
N ALA A 311 -1.80 13.27 3.71
CA ALA A 311 -0.89 14.41 3.76
C ALA A 311 0.08 14.30 4.95
N MET A 312 -0.42 13.95 6.14
CA MET A 312 0.42 13.73 7.32
C MET A 312 1.42 12.58 7.09
N LEU A 313 0.96 11.47 6.51
CA LEU A 313 1.82 10.33 6.22
C LEU A 313 2.87 10.66 5.16
N PHE A 314 2.50 11.39 4.11
CA PHE A 314 3.42 11.84 3.07
C PHE A 314 4.53 12.72 3.65
N PHE A 315 4.15 13.67 4.50
CA PHE A 315 5.10 14.53 5.20
C PHE A 315 6.07 13.72 6.07
N ARG A 316 5.55 12.77 6.87
CA ARG A 316 6.38 11.87 7.70
C ARG A 316 7.39 11.09 6.84
N ILE A 317 6.96 10.56 5.68
CA ILE A 317 7.83 9.83 4.75
C ILE A 317 8.94 10.75 4.21
N LEU A 318 8.58 11.92 3.69
CA LEU A 318 9.55 12.86 3.11
C LEU A 318 10.63 13.29 4.11
N VAL A 319 10.23 13.54 5.37
CA VAL A 319 11.18 13.86 6.45
C VAL A 319 12.07 12.65 6.76
N SER A 320 11.50 11.45 6.85
CA SER A 320 12.24 10.23 7.19
C SER A 320 13.25 9.81 6.11
N ASP A 321 12.94 10.05 4.83
CA ASP A 321 13.81 9.72 3.69
C ASP A 321 14.81 10.85 3.35
N GLY A 322 14.83 11.93 4.13
CA GLY A 322 15.81 13.01 3.99
C GLY A 322 15.52 13.99 2.85
N PHE A 323 14.30 14.00 2.32
CA PHE A 323 13.87 15.01 1.32
C PHE A 323 13.61 16.38 1.95
N LEU A 324 13.37 16.44 3.27
CA LEU A 324 13.13 17.68 4.02
C LEU A 324 14.21 17.91 5.08
N ASP A 325 14.50 19.19 5.35
CA ASP A 325 15.57 19.61 6.27
C ASP A 325 15.41 19.02 7.69
N GLN A 326 16.55 18.82 8.38
CA GLN A 326 16.62 18.19 9.71
C GLN A 326 15.74 18.90 10.76
N ARG A 327 15.47 20.20 10.56
CA ARG A 327 14.59 21.01 11.42
C ARG A 327 13.16 20.45 11.52
N TRP A 328 12.70 19.70 10.52
CA TRP A 328 11.35 19.13 10.50
C TRP A 328 11.25 17.78 11.21
N LYS A 329 12.37 17.14 11.55
CA LYS A 329 12.38 15.84 12.25
C LYS A 329 11.77 15.91 13.64
N SER A 330 11.96 17.01 14.37
CA SER A 330 11.35 17.21 15.70
C SER A 330 9.83 17.34 15.63
N LYS A 331 9.28 17.89 14.53
CA LYS A 331 7.84 18.02 14.30
C LYS A 331 7.18 16.74 13.77
N ALA A 332 7.95 15.86 13.14
CA ALA A 332 7.45 14.61 12.57
C ALA A 332 7.29 13.47 13.60
N ALA A 333 7.72 13.66 14.86
CA ALA A 333 7.66 12.68 15.95
C ALA A 333 8.07 11.27 15.50
N ILE A 334 9.34 11.11 15.10
CA ILE A 334 9.86 9.88 14.47
C ILE A 334 10.15 8.75 15.50
N ASN A 335 10.10 9.02 16.80
CA ASN A 335 10.56 8.09 17.84
C ASN A 335 9.44 7.17 18.37
N ARG A 336 8.81 6.38 17.49
CA ARG A 336 7.87 5.31 17.90
C ARG A 336 8.57 4.14 18.60
N ASP A 337 9.86 3.94 18.32
CA ASP A 337 10.65 2.82 18.88
C ASP A 337 11.28 3.15 20.26
N ASP A 338 11.45 4.43 20.61
CA ASP A 338 12.04 4.85 21.90
C ASP A 338 11.01 4.86 23.05
N ASP A 339 9.73 5.14 22.77
CA ASP A 339 8.68 5.26 23.79
C ASP A 339 8.38 3.93 24.51
N LYS A 340 8.56 2.78 23.84
CA LYS A 340 8.38 1.45 24.49
C LYS A 340 9.68 0.86 25.05
N GLY A 341 10.83 1.24 24.50
CA GLY A 341 12.13 0.87 25.07
C GLY A 341 12.33 1.49 26.45
N THR A 342 11.96 2.75 26.60
CA THR A 342 12.03 3.48 27.88
C THR A 342 11.02 3.02 28.92
N LEU A 343 9.85 2.49 28.52
CA LEU A 343 8.90 1.86 29.46
C LEU A 343 9.40 0.51 29.97
N ASN A 344 9.88 -0.37 29.09
CA ASN A 344 10.46 -1.66 29.51
C ASN A 344 11.73 -1.51 30.37
N GLU A 345 12.54 -0.48 30.13
CA GLU A 345 13.73 -0.20 30.94
C GLU A 345 13.38 0.41 32.31
N LYS A 346 12.27 1.16 32.42
CA LYS A 346 11.77 1.69 33.70
C LYS A 346 11.03 0.64 34.54
N ASP A 347 10.41 -0.34 33.91
CA ASP A 347 9.67 -1.42 34.58
C ASP A 347 10.57 -2.64 34.91
N GLY A 348 11.81 -2.67 34.40
CA GLY A 348 12.86 -3.59 34.81
C GLY A 348 13.52 -3.21 36.14
N LYS A 349 12.73 -3.05 37.21
CA LYS A 349 13.27 -2.96 38.57
C LYS A 349 13.75 -4.34 39.02
N LEU A 350 15.07 -4.47 39.13
CA LEU A 350 15.71 -5.40 40.04
C LEU A 350 15.85 -4.70 41.40
N LEU A 351 15.05 -5.13 42.37
CA LEU A 351 15.48 -5.45 43.75
C LEU A 351 14.64 -6.64 44.21
#